data_AF-A0A846SXG5-F1
#
_entry.id   AF-A0A846SXG5-F1
#
_cell.length_a   1.000
_cell.length_b   1.000
_cell.length_c   1.000
_cell.angle_alpha   90.00
_cell.angle_beta   90.00
_cell.angle_gamma   90.00
#
_symmetry.space_group_name_H-M   'P 1'
#
loop_
_entity.id
_entity.type
_entity.pdbx_description
1 polymer ?
#
loop_
_entity_poly.entity_id
_entity_poly.type
_entity_poly.pdbx_seq_one_letter_code
_entity_poly.pdbx_strand_id
1 'polypeptide(L)'
;MKTLTCRNRQYGLTLIEIMVALVISMFLLAGLLQLFIITRQSARVQENLSRVQENGRYAIDYLSRFIRLAGYRSNETIRLAEEFENKFNVFPIEAKTSNGEILTVIFEGENTGQGEVRDCLNALVVSSPGAPVTSSNTLKISNNMLQCQTANATQTIVEDVESVQVLYGENTDSDLMGVADRYVSGATIASSGDWNRVVSVRITLLLRTSDNNLVESAQPYTFNGASTTPTDRRLRRVFTTTIALRNRV
;
A
#
# COMPACT_ATOMS: atom_id res chain seq x y z
N MET A 1 76.92 -36.54 29.32
CA MET A 1 76.44 -35.15 29.26
C MET A 1 74.94 -35.17 29.54
N LYS A 2 74.50 -34.81 30.76
CA LYS A 2 73.08 -34.77 31.15
C LYS A 2 72.58 -33.35 31.00
N THR A 3 71.60 -33.12 30.13
CA THR A 3 70.90 -31.84 29.95
C THR A 3 69.90 -31.64 31.10
N LEU A 4 70.11 -30.61 31.92
CA LEU A 4 69.20 -30.20 32.98
C LEU A 4 68.08 -29.33 32.38
N THR A 5 66.86 -29.87 32.28
CA THR A 5 65.67 -29.10 31.95
C THR A 5 65.23 -28.29 33.18
N CYS A 6 65.23 -26.95 33.05
CA CYS A 6 64.72 -26.05 34.08
C CYS A 6 63.19 -26.22 34.18
N ARG A 7 62.70 -26.72 35.32
CA ARG A 7 61.28 -26.90 35.59
C ARG A 7 60.68 -25.54 35.95
N ASN A 8 59.92 -24.94 35.03
CA ASN A 8 59.19 -23.69 35.28
C ASN A 8 58.35 -23.84 36.55
N ARG A 9 58.61 -22.99 37.54
CA ARG A 9 57.79 -22.85 38.75
C ARG A 9 56.40 -22.40 38.30
N GLN A 10 55.39 -23.25 38.51
CA GLN A 10 54.00 -22.83 38.37
C GLN A 10 53.70 -21.85 39.51
N TYR A 11 53.49 -20.58 39.15
CA TYR A 11 52.87 -19.63 40.04
C TYR A 11 51.39 -20.02 40.13
N GLY A 12 50.97 -20.50 41.31
CA GLY A 12 49.58 -20.89 41.54
C GLY A 12 48.66 -19.68 41.48
N LEU A 13 47.49 -19.83 40.88
CA LEU A 13 46.43 -18.81 40.87
C LEU A 13 45.82 -18.69 42.26
N THR A 14 45.63 -17.47 42.74
CA THR A 14 44.93 -17.24 44.00
C THR A 14 43.41 -17.42 43.81
N LEU A 15 42.72 -17.89 44.84
CA LEU A 15 41.25 -18.06 44.78
C LEU A 15 40.55 -16.72 44.46
N ILE A 16 41.12 -15.61 44.93
CA ILE A 16 40.61 -14.26 44.66
C ILE A 16 40.82 -13.82 43.20
N GLU A 17 41.93 -14.19 42.55
CA GLU A 17 42.13 -13.94 41.11
C GLU A 17 41.07 -14.61 40.26
N ILE A 18 40.72 -15.86 40.58
CA ILE A 18 39.68 -16.61 39.87
C ILE A 18 38.31 -15.96 40.07
N MET A 19 38.01 -15.49 41.29
CA MET A 19 36.75 -14.78 41.57
C MET A 19 36.67 -13.46 40.79
N VAL A 20 37.73 -12.67 40.79
CA VAL A 20 37.78 -11.39 40.06
C VAL A 20 37.69 -11.63 38.55
N ALA A 21 38.43 -12.61 38.01
CA ALA A 21 38.41 -12.94 36.59
C ALA A 21 37.03 -13.40 36.12
N LEU A 22 36.32 -14.20 36.92
CA LEU A 22 34.97 -14.66 36.61
C LEU A 22 33.98 -13.49 36.62
N VAL A 23 34.05 -12.62 37.64
CA VAL A 23 33.17 -11.45 37.74
C VAL A 23 33.37 -10.50 36.56
N ILE A 24 34.62 -10.23 36.17
CA ILE A 24 34.92 -9.38 35.00
C ILE A 24 34.39 -10.04 33.71
N SER A 25 34.61 -11.34 33.54
CA SER A 25 34.15 -12.06 32.35
C SER A 25 32.63 -12.07 32.22
N MET A 26 31.92 -12.26 33.33
CA MET A 26 30.46 -12.20 33.38
C MET A 26 29.94 -10.81 33.02
N PHE A 27 30.57 -9.76 33.54
CA PHE A 27 30.19 -8.38 33.24
C PHE A 27 30.39 -8.04 31.76
N LEU A 28 31.56 -8.40 31.19
CA LEU A 28 31.85 -8.15 29.77
C LEU A 28 30.91 -8.92 28.85
N LEU A 29 30.64 -10.20 29.16
CA LEU A 29 29.75 -11.03 28.35
C LEU A 29 28.31 -10.52 28.39
N ALA A 30 27.82 -10.07 29.55
CA ALA A 30 26.50 -9.45 29.67
C ALA A 30 26.37 -8.19 28.79
N GLY A 31 27.38 -7.33 28.79
CA GLY A 31 27.41 -6.14 27.93
C GLY A 31 27.40 -6.48 26.43
N LEU A 32 28.21 -7.47 26.01
CA LEU A 32 28.24 -7.92 24.61
C LEU A 32 26.92 -8.55 24.16
N LEU A 33 26.26 -9.33 25.03
CA LEU A 33 24.94 -9.88 24.75
C LEU A 33 23.91 -8.77 24.52
N GLN A 34 23.92 -7.72 25.34
CA GLN A 34 23.00 -6.59 25.19
C GLN A 34 23.23 -5.86 23.86
N LEU A 35 24.49 -5.60 23.49
CA LEU A 35 24.83 -5.01 22.20
C LEU A 35 24.36 -5.88 21.01
N PHE A 36 24.52 -7.19 21.12
CA PHE A 36 24.06 -8.13 20.10
C PHE A 36 22.54 -8.09 19.92
N ILE A 37 21.78 -8.05 21.02
CA ILE A 37 20.32 -7.95 21.00
C ILE A 37 19.88 -6.64 20.33
N ILE A 38 20.47 -5.50 20.71
CA ILE A 38 20.17 -4.19 20.13
C ILE A 38 20.45 -4.19 18.63
N THR A 39 21.60 -4.73 18.21
CA THR A 39 21.99 -4.79 16.80
C THR A 39 21.03 -5.65 15.99
N ARG A 40 20.64 -6.83 16.49
CA ARG A 40 19.63 -7.68 15.84
C ARG A 40 18.26 -7.01 15.78
N GLN A 41 17.84 -6.34 16.86
CA GLN A 41 16.57 -5.61 16.87
C GLN A 41 16.56 -4.50 15.82
N SER A 42 17.62 -3.70 15.76
CA SER A 42 17.78 -2.64 14.77
C SER A 42 17.74 -3.19 13.34
N ALA A 43 18.41 -4.31 13.08
CA ALA A 43 18.37 -4.95 11.77
C ALA A 43 16.94 -5.38 11.38
N ARG A 44 16.18 -5.98 12.30
CA ARG A 44 14.78 -6.37 12.05
C ARG A 44 13.88 -5.18 11.76
N VAL A 45 14.04 -4.08 12.51
CA VAL A 45 13.29 -2.84 12.29
C VAL A 45 13.58 -2.26 10.90
N GLN A 46 14.86 -2.22 10.51
CA GLN A 46 15.27 -1.70 9.20
C GLN A 46 14.72 -2.54 8.05
N GLU A 47 14.81 -3.88 8.13
CA GLU A 47 14.27 -4.76 7.09
C GLU A 47 12.74 -4.59 6.95
N ASN A 48 12.02 -4.64 8.07
CA ASN A 48 10.56 -4.48 8.07
C ASN A 48 10.13 -3.10 7.55
N LEU A 49 10.85 -2.03 7.91
CA LEU A 49 10.56 -0.70 7.41
C LEU A 49 10.83 -0.58 5.90
N SER A 50 11.90 -1.21 5.39
CA SER A 50 12.18 -1.27 3.95
C SER A 50 11.07 -1.98 3.20
N ARG A 51 10.60 -3.14 3.70
CA ARG A 51 9.46 -3.89 3.11
C ARG A 51 8.19 -3.04 3.07
N VAL A 52 7.85 -2.35 4.17
CA VAL A 52 6.67 -1.46 4.21
C VAL A 52 6.81 -0.30 3.21
N GLN A 53 8.00 0.26 3.05
CA GLN A 53 8.24 1.33 2.08
C GLN A 53 8.15 0.85 0.63
N GLU A 54 8.71 -0.31 0.33
CA GLU A 54 8.62 -0.94 -0.99
C GLU A 54 7.17 -1.28 -1.34
N ASN A 55 6.48 -2.00 -0.46
CA ASN A 55 5.07 -2.35 -0.62
C ASN A 55 4.18 -1.12 -0.77
N GLY A 56 4.42 -0.07 0.01
CA GLY A 56 3.67 1.17 -0.06
C GLY A 56 3.87 1.91 -1.38
N ARG A 57 5.13 2.02 -1.85
CA ARG A 57 5.44 2.65 -3.15
C ARG A 57 4.85 1.84 -4.31
N TYR A 58 4.98 0.52 -4.26
CA TYR A 58 4.40 -0.38 -5.26
C TYR A 58 2.87 -0.27 -5.30
N ALA A 59 2.20 -0.30 -4.14
CA ALA A 59 0.74 -0.16 -4.06
C ALA A 59 0.26 1.14 -4.73
N ILE A 60 0.93 2.25 -4.42
CA ILE A 60 0.55 3.57 -4.94
C ILE A 60 0.78 3.67 -6.46
N ASP A 61 1.91 3.16 -6.97
CA ASP A 61 2.17 3.13 -8.42
C ASP A 61 1.13 2.27 -9.15
N TYR A 62 0.86 1.08 -8.61
CA TYR A 62 -0.07 0.12 -9.18
C TYR A 62 -1.51 0.67 -9.21
N LEU A 63 -2.00 1.25 -8.11
CA LEU A 63 -3.31 1.91 -8.05
C LEU A 63 -3.41 3.10 -9.00
N SER A 64 -2.35 3.90 -9.09
CA SER A 64 -2.31 5.07 -9.97
C SER A 64 -2.51 4.68 -11.43
N ARG A 65 -1.88 3.59 -11.89
CA ARG A 65 -2.04 3.11 -13.27
C ARG A 65 -3.47 2.74 -13.60
N PHE A 66 -4.17 2.02 -12.71
CA PHE A 66 -5.55 1.62 -12.98
C PHE A 66 -6.55 2.74 -12.85
N ILE A 67 -6.40 3.63 -11.87
CA ILE A 67 -7.31 4.77 -11.73
C ILE A 67 -7.21 5.70 -12.95
N ARG A 68 -6.03 5.76 -13.58
CA ARG A 68 -5.85 6.49 -14.85
C ARG A 68 -6.58 5.86 -16.03
N LEU A 69 -7.02 4.60 -15.94
CA LEU A 69 -7.88 3.98 -16.96
C LEU A 69 -9.35 4.38 -16.81
N ALA A 70 -9.74 5.04 -15.72
CA ALA A 70 -11.13 5.46 -15.51
C ALA A 70 -11.64 6.26 -16.70
N GLY A 71 -12.72 5.79 -17.31
CA GLY A 71 -13.36 6.45 -18.44
C GLY A 71 -12.55 6.37 -19.73
N TYR A 72 -11.56 5.46 -19.81
CA TYR A 72 -10.89 5.15 -21.07
C TYR A 72 -11.93 4.70 -22.09
N ARG A 73 -11.81 5.23 -23.31
CA ARG A 73 -12.67 4.96 -24.45
C ARG A 73 -11.81 4.55 -25.64
N SER A 74 -12.32 3.61 -26.42
CA SER A 74 -11.71 3.21 -27.68
C SER A 74 -11.79 4.35 -28.71
N ASN A 75 -10.94 4.31 -29.73
CA ASN A 75 -10.99 5.30 -30.81
C ASN A 75 -12.34 5.28 -31.56
N GLU A 76 -13.01 4.14 -31.63
CA GLU A 76 -14.35 4.05 -32.21
C GLU A 76 -15.36 4.89 -31.41
N THR A 77 -15.41 4.73 -30.09
CA THR A 77 -16.28 5.52 -29.21
C THR A 77 -15.92 7.01 -29.24
N ILE A 78 -14.63 7.35 -29.27
CA ILE A 78 -14.18 8.75 -29.39
C ILE A 78 -14.67 9.39 -30.69
N ARG A 79 -14.62 8.66 -31.82
CA ARG A 79 -15.07 9.15 -33.13
C ARG A 79 -16.58 9.39 -33.20
N LEU A 80 -17.36 8.71 -32.37
CA LEU A 80 -18.80 8.94 -32.25
C LEU A 80 -19.14 10.20 -31.43
N ALA A 81 -18.14 10.83 -30.79
CA ALA A 81 -18.28 12.01 -29.93
C ALA A 81 -19.29 11.83 -28.78
N GLU A 82 -19.51 10.58 -28.34
CA GLU A 82 -20.37 10.26 -27.20
C GLU A 82 -19.54 10.28 -25.91
N GLU A 83 -20.00 11.04 -24.91
CA GLU A 83 -19.42 11.00 -23.55
C GLU A 83 -19.50 9.58 -22.97
N PHE A 84 -18.53 9.22 -22.13
CA PHE A 84 -18.44 7.86 -21.55
C PHE A 84 -19.73 7.48 -20.82
N GLU A 85 -20.23 8.38 -19.98
CA GLU A 85 -21.44 8.18 -19.19
C GLU A 85 -22.67 7.99 -20.07
N ASN A 86 -22.78 8.76 -21.15
CA ASN A 86 -23.93 8.67 -22.07
C ASN A 86 -23.88 7.37 -22.90
N LYS A 87 -22.67 6.93 -23.29
CA LYS A 87 -22.50 5.68 -24.05
C LYS A 87 -22.84 4.45 -23.22
N PHE A 88 -22.33 4.41 -21.99
CA PHE A 88 -22.31 3.20 -21.17
C PHE A 88 -23.33 3.20 -20.03
N ASN A 89 -23.98 4.34 -19.76
CA ASN A 89 -24.91 4.54 -18.66
C ASN A 89 -24.32 4.15 -17.29
N VAL A 90 -23.03 4.45 -17.10
CA VAL A 90 -22.26 4.20 -15.87
C VAL A 90 -21.23 5.31 -15.66
N PHE A 91 -20.79 5.54 -14.43
CA PHE A 91 -19.71 6.49 -14.18
C PHE A 91 -18.33 5.82 -14.33
N PRO A 92 -17.31 6.54 -14.86
CA PRO A 92 -15.92 6.07 -14.94
C PRO A 92 -15.36 5.57 -13.61
N ILE A 93 -15.92 6.09 -12.52
CA ILE A 93 -15.48 5.81 -11.17
C ILE A 93 -16.65 5.85 -10.20
N GLU A 94 -16.70 4.87 -9.30
CA GLU A 94 -17.77 4.75 -8.32
C GLU A 94 -17.22 4.21 -6.99
N ALA A 95 -17.88 4.57 -5.89
CA ALA A 95 -17.67 3.97 -4.57
C ALA A 95 -18.81 3.01 -4.27
N LYS A 96 -18.49 1.78 -3.85
CA LYS A 96 -19.51 0.80 -3.47
C LYS A 96 -19.34 0.34 -2.02
N THR A 97 -19.71 1.20 -1.09
CA THR A 97 -19.47 1.00 0.34
C THR A 97 -20.26 -0.15 0.98
N SER A 98 -21.22 -0.77 0.27
CA SER A 98 -22.13 -1.78 0.83
C SER A 98 -21.50 -3.15 1.07
N ASN A 99 -20.34 -3.48 0.47
CA ASN A 99 -19.73 -4.82 0.55
C ASN A 99 -18.22 -4.82 0.87
N GLY A 100 -17.67 -3.71 1.37
CA GLY A 100 -16.21 -3.57 1.53
C GLY A 100 -15.46 -3.41 0.20
N GLU A 101 -16.18 -3.21 -0.90
CA GLU A 101 -15.66 -2.71 -2.17
C GLU A 101 -15.35 -1.21 -1.99
N ILE A 102 -14.11 -0.81 -2.25
CA ILE A 102 -13.66 0.53 -1.87
C ILE A 102 -13.76 1.49 -3.04
N LEU A 103 -13.43 1.00 -4.24
CA LEU A 103 -13.33 1.80 -5.44
C LEU A 103 -13.50 0.90 -6.67
N THR A 104 -14.42 1.25 -7.55
CA THR A 104 -14.56 0.61 -8.85
C THR A 104 -14.16 1.60 -9.93
N VAL A 105 -13.27 1.17 -10.83
CA VAL A 105 -12.83 1.92 -11.99
C VAL A 105 -13.36 1.23 -13.23
N ILE A 106 -14.12 1.95 -14.05
CA ILE A 106 -14.80 1.43 -15.24
C ILE A 106 -14.13 2.02 -16.48
N PHE A 107 -13.91 1.18 -17.48
CA PHE A 107 -13.21 1.53 -18.70
C PHE A 107 -13.66 0.66 -19.88
N GLU A 108 -13.49 1.16 -21.09
CA GLU A 108 -13.75 0.39 -22.31
C GLU A 108 -12.53 -0.46 -22.71
N GLY A 109 -12.75 -1.65 -23.25
CA GLY A 109 -11.72 -2.42 -23.94
C GLY A 109 -11.30 -1.80 -25.28
N GLU A 110 -10.23 -2.33 -25.87
CA GLU A 110 -9.81 -1.95 -27.23
C GLU A 110 -9.46 -3.16 -28.08
N ASN A 111 -9.90 -3.16 -29.34
CA ASN A 111 -9.60 -4.18 -30.35
C ASN A 111 -9.09 -3.62 -31.68
N THR A 112 -8.87 -2.31 -31.76
CA THR A 112 -8.51 -1.61 -33.01
C THR A 112 -7.00 -1.50 -33.25
N GLY A 113 -6.17 -2.09 -32.38
CA GLY A 113 -4.71 -2.12 -32.53
C GLY A 113 -4.01 -0.79 -32.24
N GLN A 114 -4.69 0.20 -31.67
CA GLN A 114 -4.07 1.46 -31.21
C GLN A 114 -3.51 1.37 -29.79
N GLY A 115 -3.75 0.25 -29.10
CA GLY A 115 -3.23 -0.06 -27.78
C GLY A 115 -3.76 -1.39 -27.27
N GLU A 116 -3.16 -1.87 -26.18
CA GLU A 116 -3.68 -2.97 -25.38
C GLU A 116 -4.20 -2.40 -24.06
N VAL A 117 -5.52 -2.49 -23.84
CA VAL A 117 -6.10 -2.21 -22.53
C VAL A 117 -6.05 -3.49 -21.72
N ARG A 118 -5.47 -3.43 -20.52
CA ARG A 118 -5.38 -4.56 -19.61
C ARG A 118 -6.13 -4.27 -18.33
N ASP A 119 -6.83 -5.28 -17.84
CA ASP A 119 -7.43 -5.23 -16.51
C ASP A 119 -6.34 -5.33 -15.43
N CYS A 120 -6.75 -5.27 -14.18
CA CYS A 120 -5.80 -5.33 -13.09
C CYS A 120 -5.14 -6.68 -12.88
N LEU A 121 -5.69 -7.74 -13.45
CA LEU A 121 -5.10 -9.07 -13.45
C LEU A 121 -4.19 -9.28 -14.67
N ASN A 122 -3.89 -8.19 -15.40
CA ASN A 122 -3.09 -8.16 -16.60
C ASN A 122 -3.71 -8.92 -17.79
N ALA A 123 -5.01 -9.22 -17.75
CA ALA A 123 -5.74 -9.81 -18.86
C ALA A 123 -6.14 -8.73 -19.89
N LEU A 124 -6.06 -9.08 -21.17
CA LEU A 124 -6.46 -8.18 -22.25
C LEU A 124 -7.97 -7.96 -22.22
N VAL A 125 -8.38 -6.69 -22.26
CA VAL A 125 -9.78 -6.29 -22.35
C VAL A 125 -10.03 -5.80 -23.78
N VAL A 126 -10.80 -6.60 -24.50
CA VAL A 126 -11.00 -6.52 -25.94
C VAL A 126 -12.42 -6.02 -26.23
N SER A 127 -12.59 -4.99 -27.08
CA SER A 127 -13.91 -4.46 -27.47
C SER A 127 -14.52 -5.17 -28.69
N SER A 128 -15.68 -5.82 -28.57
CA SER A 128 -16.30 -6.48 -29.74
C SER A 128 -16.71 -5.44 -30.80
N PRO A 129 -16.50 -5.70 -32.10
CA PRO A 129 -17.10 -4.88 -33.15
C PRO A 129 -18.62 -4.82 -32.97
N GLY A 130 -19.19 -3.61 -32.95
CA GLY A 130 -20.65 -3.38 -32.87
C GLY A 130 -21.26 -3.28 -31.47
N ALA A 131 -20.51 -3.51 -30.39
CA ALA A 131 -20.95 -3.19 -29.03
C ALA A 131 -19.73 -2.87 -28.14
N PRO A 132 -19.67 -1.68 -27.53
CA PRO A 132 -18.51 -1.32 -26.73
C PRO A 132 -18.52 -2.16 -25.43
N VAL A 133 -17.40 -2.82 -25.13
CA VAL A 133 -17.27 -3.71 -23.97
C VAL A 133 -16.75 -2.89 -22.80
N THR A 134 -17.58 -2.68 -21.78
CA THR A 134 -17.16 -2.12 -20.49
C THR A 134 -16.56 -3.19 -19.61
N SER A 135 -15.39 -2.92 -19.05
CA SER A 135 -14.77 -3.72 -17.99
C SER A 135 -14.59 -2.86 -16.74
N SER A 136 -14.36 -3.52 -15.61
CA SER A 136 -14.12 -2.85 -14.33
C SER A 136 -13.01 -3.50 -13.54
N ASN A 137 -12.22 -2.64 -12.90
CA ASN A 137 -11.26 -3.01 -11.87
C ASN A 137 -11.81 -2.54 -10.53
N THR A 138 -12.01 -3.46 -9.59
CA THR A 138 -12.52 -3.16 -8.25
C THR A 138 -11.43 -3.36 -7.22
N LEU A 139 -11.19 -2.33 -6.41
CA LEU A 139 -10.30 -2.38 -5.26
C LEU A 139 -11.03 -2.92 -4.04
N LYS A 140 -10.44 -3.92 -3.41
CA LYS A 140 -10.95 -4.53 -2.18
C LYS A 140 -9.82 -4.70 -1.16
N ILE A 141 -10.13 -4.57 0.12
CA ILE A 141 -9.27 -5.10 1.18
C ILE A 141 -9.94 -6.33 1.78
N SER A 142 -9.18 -7.41 1.91
CA SER A 142 -9.59 -8.60 2.64
C SER A 142 -8.40 -9.15 3.41
N ASN A 143 -8.56 -9.44 4.70
CA ASN A 143 -7.50 -10.02 5.54
C ASN A 143 -6.16 -9.28 5.46
N ASN A 144 -6.19 -7.95 5.55
CA ASN A 144 -5.01 -7.08 5.41
C ASN A 144 -4.29 -7.18 4.06
N MET A 145 -4.93 -7.71 3.03
CA MET A 145 -4.42 -7.75 1.68
C MET A 145 -5.21 -6.79 0.80
N LEU A 146 -4.49 -5.91 0.10
CA LEU A 146 -5.04 -5.12 -0.98
C LEU A 146 -5.20 -6.02 -2.20
N GLN A 147 -6.43 -6.15 -2.67
CA GLN A 147 -6.79 -7.03 -3.77
C GLN A 147 -7.35 -6.21 -4.92
N CYS A 148 -7.02 -6.63 -6.13
CA CYS A 148 -7.79 -6.23 -7.29
C CYS A 148 -8.72 -7.34 -7.72
N GLN A 149 -9.97 -6.96 -8.00
CA GLN A 149 -11.03 -7.84 -8.42
C GLN A 149 -11.56 -7.38 -9.78
N THR A 150 -11.76 -8.34 -10.68
CA THR A 150 -12.51 -8.15 -11.93
C THR A 150 -13.82 -8.92 -11.81
N ALA A 151 -14.63 -8.95 -12.88
CA ALA A 151 -15.87 -9.72 -12.88
C ALA A 151 -15.68 -11.22 -12.58
N ASN A 152 -14.50 -11.77 -12.91
CA ASN A 152 -14.28 -13.23 -12.92
C ASN A 152 -13.21 -13.72 -11.93
N ALA A 153 -12.39 -12.82 -11.39
CA ALA A 153 -11.25 -13.22 -10.57
C ALA A 153 -10.84 -12.13 -9.57
N THR A 154 -10.03 -12.52 -8.59
CA THR A 154 -9.47 -11.64 -7.57
C THR A 154 -8.02 -12.03 -7.31
N GLN A 155 -7.13 -11.04 -7.21
CA GLN A 155 -5.70 -11.24 -6.93
C GLN A 155 -5.23 -10.28 -5.85
N THR A 156 -4.38 -10.79 -4.95
CA THR A 156 -3.66 -9.97 -3.97
C THR A 156 -2.52 -9.23 -4.67
N ILE A 157 -2.49 -7.92 -4.42
CA ILE A 157 -1.50 -6.99 -4.96
C ILE A 157 -0.45 -6.70 -3.90
N VAL A 158 -0.90 -6.31 -2.71
CA VAL A 158 -0.02 -5.91 -1.61
C VAL A 158 -0.55 -6.50 -0.31
N GLU A 159 0.35 -7.07 0.48
CA GLU A 159 0.07 -7.57 1.82
C GLU A 159 0.30 -6.50 2.89
N ASP A 160 -0.21 -6.74 4.08
CA ASP A 160 -0.09 -5.86 5.26
C ASP A 160 -0.67 -4.45 5.06
N VAL A 161 -1.67 -4.32 4.20
CA VAL A 161 -2.51 -3.12 4.10
C VAL A 161 -3.59 -3.20 5.16
N GLU A 162 -3.43 -2.43 6.23
CA GLU A 162 -4.34 -2.40 7.38
C GLU A 162 -5.61 -1.61 7.11
N SER A 163 -5.52 -0.53 6.36
CA SER A 163 -6.69 0.28 5.99
C SER A 163 -6.46 1.06 4.71
N VAL A 164 -7.54 1.37 4.00
CA VAL A 164 -7.57 2.27 2.85
C VAL A 164 -8.65 3.32 3.09
N GLN A 165 -8.35 4.56 2.71
CA GLN A 165 -9.34 5.62 2.50
C GLN A 165 -9.28 6.07 1.05
N VAL A 166 -10.46 6.21 0.46
CA VAL A 166 -10.63 6.82 -0.86
C VAL A 166 -11.51 8.04 -0.70
N LEU A 167 -10.99 9.18 -1.15
CA LEU A 167 -11.72 10.44 -1.25
C LEU A 167 -11.78 10.86 -2.70
N TYR A 168 -12.91 11.44 -3.07
CA TYR A 168 -13.22 11.87 -4.42
C TYR A 168 -13.09 13.39 -4.47
N GLY A 169 -12.26 13.87 -5.38
CA GLY A 169 -12.06 15.28 -5.64
C GLY A 169 -13.20 15.80 -6.51
N GLU A 170 -14.14 16.50 -5.89
CA GLU A 170 -15.31 17.07 -6.52
C GLU A 170 -15.00 18.49 -6.98
N ASN A 171 -15.31 18.79 -8.24
CA ASN A 171 -15.35 20.16 -8.74
C ASN A 171 -16.75 20.73 -8.50
N THR A 172 -16.85 21.79 -7.70
CA THR A 172 -18.12 22.40 -7.30
C THR A 172 -18.42 23.70 -8.04
N ASP A 173 -17.48 24.16 -8.86
CA ASP A 173 -17.69 25.32 -9.71
C ASP A 173 -18.61 25.02 -10.91
N SER A 174 -18.79 26.01 -11.78
CA SER A 174 -19.65 25.92 -12.95
C SER A 174 -18.96 25.25 -14.15
N ASP A 175 -17.67 24.97 -14.07
CA ASP A 175 -16.96 24.25 -15.11
C ASP A 175 -16.97 22.74 -14.81
N LEU A 176 -17.08 21.94 -15.88
CA LEU A 176 -17.04 20.48 -15.76
C LEU A 176 -15.63 19.93 -16.06
N MET A 177 -14.67 20.83 -16.29
CA MET A 177 -13.30 20.56 -16.68
C MET A 177 -12.38 21.45 -15.85
N GLY A 178 -11.96 20.93 -14.71
CA GLY A 178 -11.30 21.73 -13.69
C GLY A 178 -10.56 20.89 -12.65
N VAL A 179 -10.05 21.57 -11.63
CA VAL A 179 -9.39 20.92 -10.49
C VAL A 179 -10.40 20.68 -9.38
N ALA A 180 -10.11 19.75 -8.46
CA ALA A 180 -11.01 19.49 -7.34
C ALA A 180 -10.99 20.65 -6.33
N ASP A 181 -12.17 21.18 -5.98
CA ASP A 181 -12.35 22.17 -4.93
C ASP A 181 -12.29 21.55 -3.53
N ARG A 182 -12.83 20.33 -3.41
CA ARG A 182 -12.89 19.60 -2.14
C ARG A 182 -12.73 18.10 -2.35
N TYR A 183 -12.35 17.42 -1.27
CA TYR A 183 -12.24 15.96 -1.24
C TYR A 183 -13.25 15.40 -0.26
N VAL A 184 -14.18 14.61 -0.76
CA VAL A 184 -15.30 14.05 0.02
C VAL A 184 -15.35 12.54 -0.07
N SER A 185 -16.08 11.90 0.83
CA SER A 185 -16.24 10.45 0.82
C SER A 185 -17.10 10.00 -0.37
N GLY A 186 -16.92 8.75 -0.81
CA GLY A 186 -17.79 8.16 -1.83
C GLY A 186 -19.26 8.10 -1.43
N ALA A 187 -19.55 7.93 -0.13
CA ALA A 187 -20.91 7.97 0.40
C ALA A 187 -21.57 9.36 0.20
N THR A 188 -20.78 10.43 0.34
CA THR A 188 -21.24 11.81 0.11
C THR A 188 -21.62 12.02 -1.35
N ILE A 189 -20.74 11.66 -2.29
CA ILE A 189 -21.01 11.78 -3.73
C ILE A 189 -22.18 10.88 -4.16
N ALA A 190 -22.24 9.65 -3.64
CA ALA A 190 -23.36 8.75 -3.93
C ALA A 190 -24.70 9.30 -3.46
N SER A 191 -24.73 10.02 -2.33
CA SER A 191 -25.96 10.64 -1.81
C SER A 191 -26.40 11.88 -2.60
N SER A 192 -25.46 12.65 -3.16
CA SER A 192 -25.77 13.85 -3.93
C SER A 192 -25.99 13.57 -5.42
N GLY A 193 -25.44 12.47 -5.94
CA GLY A 193 -25.51 12.10 -7.36
C GLY A 193 -24.44 12.77 -8.23
N ASP A 194 -23.49 13.49 -7.64
CA ASP A 194 -22.52 14.33 -8.35
C ASP A 194 -21.28 13.56 -8.87
N TRP A 195 -21.45 12.30 -9.27
CA TRP A 195 -20.35 11.49 -9.82
C TRP A 195 -19.75 12.09 -11.10
N ASN A 196 -20.57 12.83 -11.86
CA ASN A 196 -20.13 13.59 -13.04
C ASN A 196 -19.21 14.77 -12.72
N ARG A 197 -19.12 15.20 -11.46
CA ARG A 197 -18.26 16.30 -10.99
C ARG A 197 -16.95 15.82 -10.37
N VAL A 198 -16.71 14.51 -10.35
CA VAL A 198 -15.46 13.95 -9.82
C VAL A 198 -14.36 14.09 -10.87
N VAL A 199 -13.33 14.85 -10.55
CA VAL A 199 -12.17 15.12 -11.45
C VAL A 199 -10.89 14.45 -10.98
N SER A 200 -10.84 14.00 -9.72
CA SER A 200 -9.66 13.32 -9.16
C SER A 200 -10.01 12.37 -8.02
N VAL A 201 -9.07 11.51 -7.65
CA VAL A 201 -9.19 10.56 -6.54
C VAL A 201 -7.97 10.67 -5.67
N ARG A 202 -8.18 10.80 -4.36
CA ARG A 202 -7.13 10.69 -3.36
C ARG A 202 -7.25 9.36 -2.64
N ILE A 203 -6.20 8.56 -2.72
CA ILE A 203 -6.09 7.31 -1.99
C ILE A 203 -5.06 7.44 -0.89
N THR A 204 -5.45 7.04 0.31
CA THR A 204 -4.58 6.95 1.48
C THR A 204 -4.56 5.51 1.98
N LEU A 205 -3.37 4.91 2.03
CA LEU A 205 -3.13 3.56 2.51
C LEU A 205 -2.43 3.60 3.87
N LEU A 206 -2.90 2.79 4.82
CA LEU A 206 -2.20 2.50 6.06
C LEU A 206 -1.58 1.10 5.94
N LEU A 207 -0.26 1.05 5.83
CA LEU A 207 0.49 -0.20 5.87
C LEU A 207 1.11 -0.41 7.24
N ARG A 208 1.29 -1.67 7.61
CA ARG A 208 1.97 -2.08 8.83
C ARG A 208 3.13 -3.03 8.51
N THR A 209 4.08 -3.15 9.41
CA THR A 209 5.11 -4.19 9.33
C THR A 209 4.48 -5.57 9.45
N SER A 210 5.05 -6.58 8.78
CA SER A 210 4.64 -7.99 8.84
C SER A 210 4.97 -8.64 10.18
N ASP A 211 5.99 -8.13 10.87
CA ASP A 211 6.38 -8.54 12.22
C ASP A 211 5.81 -7.62 13.30
N ASN A 212 5.53 -8.21 14.47
CA ASN A 212 5.19 -7.52 15.71
C ASN A 212 6.42 -7.43 16.63
N ASN A 213 6.32 -6.65 17.71
CA ASN A 213 7.38 -6.46 18.71
C ASN A 213 8.66 -5.85 18.11
N LEU A 214 8.49 -4.97 17.12
CA LEU A 214 9.59 -4.21 16.52
C LEU A 214 9.97 -2.99 17.35
N VAL A 215 9.03 -2.49 18.13
CA VAL A 215 9.17 -1.35 19.05
C VAL A 215 8.88 -1.79 20.47
N GLU A 216 9.38 -1.05 21.46
CA GLU A 216 9.24 -1.40 22.87
C GLU A 216 7.80 -1.22 23.38
N SER A 217 7.10 -0.20 22.88
CA SER A 217 5.72 0.14 23.18
C SER A 217 4.91 0.43 21.91
N ALA A 218 3.59 0.29 22.01
CA ALA A 218 2.67 0.60 20.92
C ALA A 218 2.83 2.05 20.45
N GLN A 219 2.98 2.25 19.13
CA GLN A 219 3.20 3.57 18.54
C GLN A 219 1.88 4.10 17.99
N PRO A 220 1.40 5.28 18.46
CA PRO A 220 0.21 5.89 17.88
C PRO A 220 0.46 6.30 16.43
N TYR A 221 -0.61 6.24 15.62
CA TYR A 221 -0.58 6.69 14.24
C TYR A 221 -1.80 7.55 13.93
N THR A 222 -1.67 8.46 12.95
CA THR A 222 -2.77 9.27 12.45
C THR A 222 -3.21 8.76 11.09
N PHE A 223 -4.47 8.43 10.93
CA PHE A 223 -5.08 7.99 9.68
C PHE A 223 -6.49 8.60 9.58
N ASN A 224 -6.86 9.10 8.39
CA ASN A 224 -8.15 9.77 8.17
C ASN A 224 -8.42 10.95 9.12
N GLY A 225 -7.36 11.66 9.55
CA GLY A 225 -7.45 12.76 10.52
C GLY A 225 -7.69 12.33 11.96
N ALA A 226 -7.82 11.03 12.25
CA ALA A 226 -7.97 10.48 13.59
C ALA A 226 -6.66 9.85 14.07
N SER A 227 -6.32 10.05 15.35
CA SER A 227 -5.17 9.40 15.98
C SER A 227 -5.61 8.16 16.75
N THR A 228 -4.97 7.03 16.46
CA THR A 228 -5.25 5.74 17.09
C THR A 228 -3.98 5.20 17.72
N THR A 229 -4.05 4.79 18.99
CA THR A 229 -3.01 4.00 19.65
C THR A 229 -3.34 2.53 19.48
N PRO A 230 -2.52 1.74 18.74
CA PRO A 230 -2.77 0.32 18.55
C PRO A 230 -2.51 -0.47 19.85
N THR A 231 -2.97 -1.71 19.90
CA THR A 231 -2.67 -2.66 20.98
C THR A 231 -1.41 -3.49 20.71
N ASP A 232 -0.87 -3.42 19.49
CA ASP A 232 0.32 -4.13 19.07
C ASP A 232 1.56 -3.22 19.03
N ARG A 233 2.72 -3.83 18.76
CA ARG A 233 4.03 -3.19 18.66
C ARG A 233 4.56 -3.28 17.23
N ARG A 234 3.67 -3.08 16.25
CA ARG A 234 3.99 -2.98 14.83
C ARG A 234 4.25 -1.54 14.45
N LEU A 235 5.15 -1.32 13.51
CA LEU A 235 5.32 0.01 12.90
C LEU A 235 4.30 0.17 11.77
N ARG A 236 3.74 1.37 11.65
CA ARG A 236 2.78 1.73 10.61
C ARG A 236 3.29 2.90 9.79
N ARG A 237 2.94 2.92 8.51
CA ARG A 237 3.24 4.03 7.59
C ARG A 237 2.03 4.34 6.74
N VAL A 238 1.78 5.63 6.59
CA VAL A 238 0.71 6.15 5.75
C VAL A 238 1.30 6.57 4.41
N PHE A 239 0.69 6.11 3.33
CA PHE A 239 1.01 6.52 1.97
C PHE A 239 -0.21 7.22 1.38
N THR A 240 -0.01 8.34 0.70
CA THR A 240 -1.11 9.07 0.06
C THR A 240 -0.71 9.44 -1.36
N THR A 241 -1.66 9.28 -2.27
CA THR A 241 -1.53 9.71 -3.66
C THR A 241 -2.82 10.37 -4.11
N THR A 242 -2.71 11.30 -5.06
CA THR A 242 -3.85 11.93 -5.71
C THR A 242 -3.70 11.76 -7.22
N ILE A 243 -4.73 11.22 -7.86
CA ILE A 243 -4.75 10.89 -9.29
C ILE A 243 -5.88 11.67 -9.95
N ALA A 244 -5.53 12.52 -10.92
CA ALA A 244 -6.52 13.16 -11.78
C ALA A 244 -7.12 12.14 -12.78
N LEU A 245 -8.42 12.25 -13.01
CA LEU A 245 -9.15 11.43 -13.97
C LEU A 245 -9.03 12.04 -15.35
N ARG A 246 -8.31 11.37 -16.27
CA ARG A 246 -7.97 11.92 -17.58
C ARG A 246 -9.18 12.20 -18.49
N ASN A 247 -10.30 11.53 -18.26
CA ASN A 247 -11.53 11.80 -19.01
C ASN A 247 -12.26 13.07 -18.54
N ARG A 248 -11.76 13.75 -17.49
CA ARG A 248 -12.40 14.88 -16.80
C ARG A 248 -11.50 16.12 -16.66
N VAL A 249 -10.28 16.08 -17.20
CA VAL A 249 -9.29 17.19 -17.18
C VAL A 249 -8.72 17.46 -18.56
#